data_AF-A0A7X7N1V6-F1
#
_entry.id   AF-A0A7X7N1V6-F1
#
_cell.length_a   1.000
_cell.length_b   1.000
_cell.length_c   1.000
_cell.angle_alpha   90.00
_cell.angle_beta   90.00
_cell.angle_gamma   90.00
#
_symmetry.space_group_name_H-M   'P 1'
#
loop_
_entity.id
_entity.type
_entity.pdbx_description
1 polymer ?
#
loop_
_entity_poly.entity_id
_entity_poly.type
_entity_poly.pdbx_seq_one_letter_code
_entity_poly.pdbx_strand_id
1 'polypeptide(L)'
;MKVEFGAKTKQDVSADSGDFVVAYVIAHEVDHHVQKQLGILDAASDLQAHSSTKEANRLNVAMELQADFFAGVFANQKRKVEILGYSLS
;
A
#
# COMPACT_ATOMS: atom_id res chain seq x y z
N MET A 1 2.29 -0.18 10.34
CA MET A 1 2.82 -1.55 10.36
C MET A 1 3.41 -1.74 9.00
N LYS A 2 4.72 -1.51 8.81
CA LYS A 2 5.33 -1.78 7.51
C LYS A 2 5.18 -3.27 7.25
N VAL A 3 4.68 -3.65 6.09
CA VAL A 3 4.73 -5.04 5.65
C VAL A 3 6.20 -5.35 5.38
N GLU A 4 6.90 -5.82 6.41
CA GLU A 4 8.25 -6.34 6.26
C GLU A 4 8.16 -7.69 5.57
N PHE A 5 8.29 -7.68 4.25
CA PHE A 5 8.58 -8.88 3.49
C PHE A 5 10.01 -9.29 3.84
N GLY A 6 10.15 -10.20 4.81
CA GLY A 6 11.44 -10.79 5.16
C GLY A 6 12.14 -11.26 3.89
N ALA A 7 13.33 -10.71 3.63
CA ALA A 7 14.09 -10.93 2.41
C ALA A 7 14.40 -12.42 2.23
N LYS A 8 13.51 -13.13 1.52
CA LYS A 8 13.84 -14.42 0.92
C LYS A 8 14.45 -14.15 -0.45
N THR A 9 15.59 -14.78 -0.68
CA THR A 9 16.41 -14.61 -1.88
C THR A 9 15.57 -14.85 -3.15
N LYS A 10 15.96 -14.24 -4.27
CA LYS A 10 15.26 -14.33 -5.58
C LYS A 10 14.94 -15.76 -6.08
N GLN A 11 15.48 -16.80 -5.43
CA GLN A 11 15.19 -18.20 -5.73
C GLN A 11 13.96 -18.77 -4.99
N ASP A 12 13.53 -18.15 -3.88
CA ASP A 12 12.44 -18.64 -3.02
C ASP A 12 11.08 -17.99 -3.35
N VAL A 13 11.08 -17.00 -4.23
CA VAL A 13 9.91 -16.22 -4.63
C VAL A 13 9.72 -16.46 -6.13
N SER A 14 8.60 -17.09 -6.52
CA SER A 14 8.28 -17.26 -7.95
C SER A 14 8.26 -15.90 -8.64
N ALA A 15 8.56 -15.84 -9.95
CA ALA A 15 8.57 -14.58 -10.71
C ALA A 15 7.28 -13.78 -10.48
N ASP A 16 6.13 -14.45 -10.51
CA ASP A 16 4.80 -13.88 -10.24
C ASP A 16 4.67 -13.31 -8.83
N SER A 17 5.29 -13.96 -7.83
CA SER A 17 5.29 -13.49 -6.44
C SER A 17 6.22 -12.29 -6.26
N GLY A 18 7.34 -12.24 -7.00
CA GLY A 18 8.29 -11.13 -6.96
C GLY A 18 7.71 -9.87 -7.59
N ASP A 19 7.07 -10.02 -8.75
CA ASP A 19 6.40 -8.92 -9.46
C ASP A 19 5.19 -8.40 -8.67
N PHE A 20 4.45 -9.29 -7.99
CA PHE A 20 3.40 -8.89 -7.07
C PHE A 20 3.91 -8.05 -5.90
N VAL A 21 5.03 -8.43 -5.27
CA VAL A 21 5.62 -7.68 -4.15
C VAL A 21 6.06 -6.28 -4.62
N VAL A 22 6.72 -6.19 -5.77
CA VAL A 22 7.15 -4.89 -6.32
C VAL A 22 5.95 -4.02 -6.68
N ALA A 23 4.94 -4.59 -7.36
CA ALA A 23 3.73 -3.86 -7.73
C ALA A 23 2.94 -3.38 -6.49
N TYR A 24 2.90 -4.18 -5.43
CA TYR A 24 2.26 -3.82 -4.17
C TYR A 24 2.96 -2.63 -3.48
N VAL A 25 4.29 -2.67 -3.37
CA VAL A 25 5.07 -1.57 -2.78
C VAL A 25 4.89 -0.29 -3.58
N ILE A 26 4.96 -0.35 -4.91
CA ILE A 26 4.73 0.82 -5.76
C ILE A 26 3.32 1.38 -5.57
N ALA A 27 2.30 0.51 -5.54
CA ALA A 27 0.92 0.94 -5.31
C ALA A 27 0.77 1.64 -3.95
N HIS A 28 1.37 1.08 -2.89
CA HIS A 28 1.36 1.67 -1.55
C HIS A 28 1.97 3.09 -1.54
N GLU A 29 3.14 3.29 -2.17
CA GLU A 29 3.77 4.63 -2.25
C GLU A 29 2.96 5.61 -3.11
N VAL A 30 2.32 5.12 -4.17
CA VAL A 30 1.38 5.93 -4.98
C VAL A 30 0.17 6.34 -4.14
N ASP A 31 -0.36 5.45 -3.30
CA ASP A 31 -1.51 5.76 -2.45
C ASP A 31 -1.19 6.81 -1.39
N HIS A 32 0.04 6.82 -0.84
CA HIS A 32 0.50 7.95 -0.03
C HIS A 32 0.52 9.28 -0.81
N HIS A 33 0.91 9.25 -2.07
CA HIS A 33 0.84 10.44 -2.91
C HIS A 33 -0.61 10.89 -3.16
N VAL A 34 -1.53 9.95 -3.41
CA VAL A 34 -2.97 10.26 -3.55
C VAL A 34 -3.53 10.83 -2.26
N GLN A 35 -3.18 10.28 -1.10
CA GLN A 35 -3.54 10.84 0.21
C GLN A 35 -3.09 12.30 0.36
N LYS A 36 -1.90 12.63 -0.13
CA LYS A 36 -1.41 14.02 -0.14
C LYS A 36 -2.26 14.90 -1.06
N GLN A 37 -2.53 14.45 -2.29
CA GLN A 37 -3.34 15.21 -3.25
C GLN A 37 -4.77 15.47 -2.77
N LEU A 38 -5.34 14.52 -2.00
CA LEU A 38 -6.67 14.65 -1.41
C LEU A 38 -6.68 15.46 -0.10
N GLY A 39 -5.54 15.94 0.38
CA GLY A 39 -5.42 16.69 1.64
C GLY A 39 -5.57 15.84 2.91
N ILE A 40 -5.58 14.50 2.78
CA ILE A 40 -5.75 13.58 3.90
C ILE A 40 -4.56 13.65 4.85
N LEU A 41 -3.33 13.73 4.30
CA LEU A 41 -2.11 13.85 5.12
C LEU A 41 -2.10 15.15 5.93
N ASP A 42 -2.58 16.24 5.33
CA ASP A 42 -2.62 17.54 6.00
C ASP A 42 -3.68 17.54 7.11
N ALA A 43 -4.87 17.01 6.84
CA ALA A 43 -5.91 16.85 7.85
C ALA A 43 -5.47 15.92 9.01
N ALA A 44 -4.74 14.84 8.71
CA ALA A 44 -4.20 13.95 9.72
C ALA A 44 -3.13 14.64 10.57
N SER A 45 -2.24 15.42 9.95
CA SER A 45 -1.22 16.22 10.64
C SER A 45 -1.86 17.24 11.58
N ASP A 46 -2.91 17.92 11.15
CA ASP A 46 -3.64 18.89 11.98
C ASP A 46 -4.31 18.21 13.18
N LEU A 47 -4.94 17.05 12.98
CA LEU A 47 -5.50 16.26 14.08
C LEU A 47 -4.40 15.79 15.06
N GLN A 48 -3.25 15.37 14.55
CA GLN A 48 -2.13 14.91 15.37
C GLN A 48 -1.59 16.01 16.28
N ALA A 49 -1.53 17.25 15.79
CA ALA A 49 -1.05 18.40 16.57
C ALA A 49 -1.86 18.64 17.85
N HIS A 50 -3.11 18.19 17.89
CA HIS A 50 -4.03 18.35 19.02
C HIS A 50 -4.34 17.04 19.76
N SER A 51 -3.63 15.96 19.41
CA SER A 51 -3.89 14.60 19.91
C SER A 51 -2.88 14.17 20.96
N SER A 52 -3.28 13.24 21.85
CA SER A 52 -2.31 12.51 22.66
C SER A 52 -1.39 11.66 21.77
N THR A 53 -0.21 11.28 22.26
CA THR A 53 0.71 10.38 21.54
C THR A 53 0.03 9.08 21.09
N LYS A 54 -0.88 8.54 21.91
CA LYS A 54 -1.63 7.33 21.59
C LYS A 54 -2.57 7.54 20.41
N GLU A 55 -3.24 8.68 20.35
CA GLU A 55 -4.14 9.04 19.26
C GLU A 55 -3.37 9.38 17.98
N ALA A 56 -2.26 10.11 18.08
CA ALA A 56 -1.39 10.38 16.94
C ALA A 56 -0.87 9.08 16.30
N ASN A 57 -0.45 8.11 17.13
CA ASN A 57 -0.06 6.78 16.64
C ASN A 57 -1.21 6.04 15.95
N ARG A 58 -2.44 6.16 16.45
CA ARG A 58 -3.62 5.57 15.79
C ARG A 58 -3.90 6.22 14.43
N LEU A 59 -3.73 7.53 14.33
CA LEU A 59 -3.86 8.25 13.05
C LEU A 59 -2.80 7.79 12.05
N ASN A 60 -1.54 7.64 12.47
CA ASN A 60 -0.48 7.06 11.63
C ASN A 60 -0.84 5.65 11.16
N VAL A 61 -1.28 4.77 12.08
CA VAL A 61 -1.71 3.41 11.72
C VAL A 61 -2.87 3.43 10.71
N ALA A 62 -3.83 4.34 10.88
CA ALA A 62 -4.97 4.45 9.96
C ALA A 62 -4.54 4.88 8.55
N MET A 63 -3.58 5.81 8.41
CA MET A 63 -3.06 6.23 7.11
C MET A 63 -2.36 5.09 6.37
N GLU A 64 -1.53 4.32 7.07
CA GLU A 64 -0.85 3.14 6.52
C GLU A 64 -1.84 2.07 6.07
N LEU A 65 -2.85 1.78 6.90
CA LEU A 65 -3.88 0.79 6.56
C LEU A 65 -4.73 1.21 5.36
N GLN A 66 -4.93 2.51 5.14
CA GLN A 66 -5.61 3.00 3.95
C GLN A 66 -4.75 2.76 2.69
N ALA A 67 -3.45 3.04 2.75
CA ALA A 67 -2.52 2.75 1.65
C ALA A 67 -2.45 1.24 1.37
N ASP A 68 -2.37 0.41 2.41
CA ASP A 68 -2.37 -1.06 2.27
C ASP A 68 -3.67 -1.60 1.65
N PHE A 69 -4.82 -1.01 2.01
CA PHE A 69 -6.12 -1.41 1.45
C PHE A 69 -6.18 -1.12 -0.05
N PHE A 70 -5.78 0.07 -0.48
CA PHE A 70 -5.79 0.45 -1.89
C PHE A 70 -4.76 -0.35 -2.71
N ALA A 71 -3.54 -0.53 -2.20
CA ALA A 71 -2.54 -1.40 -2.79
C ALA A 71 -3.05 -2.84 -2.96
N GLY A 72 -3.77 -3.36 -1.96
CA GLY A 72 -4.41 -4.68 -2.00
C GLY A 72 -5.52 -4.79 -3.06
N VAL A 73 -6.37 -3.76 -3.20
CA VAL A 73 -7.42 -3.70 -4.24
C VAL A 73 -6.78 -3.68 -5.63
N PHE A 74 -5.77 -2.83 -5.84
CA PHE A 74 -5.05 -2.74 -7.11
C PHE A 74 -4.40 -4.08 -7.49
N ALA A 75 -3.72 -4.72 -6.53
CA ALA A 75 -3.06 -5.99 -6.76
C ALA A 75 -4.05 -7.15 -6.99
N ASN A 76 -5.23 -7.11 -6.37
CA ASN A 76 -6.31 -8.07 -6.65
C ASN A 76 -6.92 -7.86 -8.05
N GLN A 77 -7.04 -6.61 -8.51
CA GLN A 77 -7.50 -6.29 -9.86
C GLN A 77 -6.55 -6.85 -10.93
N LYS A 78 -5.22 -6.73 -10.72
CA LYS A 78 -4.20 -7.29 -11.63
C LYS A 78 -4.32 -8.80 -11.79
N ARG A 79 -4.45 -9.55 -10.68
CA ARG A 79 -4.70 -11.01 -10.74
C ARG A 79 -5.98 -11.34 -11.51
N LYS A 80 -7.04 -10.55 -11.35
CA LYS A 80 -8.33 -10.78 -12.04
C LYS A 80 -8.26 -10.50 -13.54
N VAL A 81 -7.42 -9.55 -13.97
CA VAL A 81 -7.19 -9.25 -15.41
C VAL A 81 -6.45 -10.38 -16.12
N GLU A 82 -5.48 -11.03 -15.46
CA GLU A 82 -4.80 -12.22 -16.00
C GLU A 82 -5.74 -13.42 -16.18
N ILE A 83 -6.65 -13.63 -15.23
CA ILE A 83 -7.59 -14.77 -15.24
C ILE A 83 -8.69 -14.60 -16.31
N LEU A 84 -8.90 -13.39 -16.84
CA LEU A 84 -9.90 -13.10 -17.88
C LEU A 84 -9.34 -13.07 -19.32
N GLY A 85 -8.09 -13.49 -19.53
CA GLY A 85 -7.61 -13.91 -20.85
C GLY A 85 -7.24 -12.81 -21.84
N TYR A 86 -6.97 -11.57 -21.40
CA TYR A 86 -6.39 -10.54 -22.26
C TYR A 86 -4.96 -10.23 -21.86
N SER A 87 -4.02 -10.87 -22.57
CA SER A 87 -2.61 -10.47 -22.60
C SER A 87 -2.52 -9.18 -23.43
N LEU A 88 -2.10 -8.08 -22.81
CA LEU A 88 -1.64 -6.91 -23.56
C LEU A 88 -0.22 -7.22 -24.04
N SER A 89 -0.10 -7.44 -25.36
CA SER A 89 1.17 -7.43 -26.10
C SER A 89 1.91 -6.12 -25.92
#